data_AF-A0A0R3S1G7-F1
#
_entry.id   AF-A0A0R3S1G7-F1
#
_cell.length_a   1.000
_cell.length_b   1.000
_cell.length_c   1.000
_cell.angle_alpha   90.00
_cell.angle_beta   90.00
_cell.angle_gamma   90.00
#
_symmetry.space_group_name_H-M   'P 1'
#
loop_
_entity.id
_entity.type
_entity.pdbx_description
1 polymer ?
#
loop_
_entity_poly.entity_id
_entity_poly.type
_entity_poly.pdbx_seq_one_letter_code
_entity_poly.pdbx_strand_id
1 'polypeptide(L)'
;MSESIDKVEFQRYRDDPEWDDVHPIPLTDDEQAAVRIETSDAFNDAFMYLRAVVLSNEMSERAFNLTLKCIDLNPANYTLWQYRRSLLKALNKDLNEEFNFIAEVIEENPKNYQVWHHRRTLVEWTNDASRELDFTARMIEDEAKNYHSWQHRQWVVEKFNLFSQQELDYSAGLLIEDMRNNSAWNYRYFILQGLDALKDPSVLNREILMTQSMIKKIPNNESAWNFLSGILLDVCFHSNRYFGFAYLCAKFSGVSIIHFEIRRIFIAYFGNCSLPFFFSKTAPKR
;
A
#
# COMPACT_ATOMS: atom_id res chain seq x y z
N MET A 1 -16.74 7.36 -38.31
CA MET A 1 -15.52 6.92 -39.04
C MET A 1 -14.40 7.03 -38.02
N SER A 2 -14.27 6.02 -37.16
CA SER A 2 -13.22 5.91 -36.15
C SER A 2 -12.37 4.74 -36.58
N GLU A 3 -11.21 5.07 -37.14
CA GLU A 3 -10.25 4.11 -37.68
C GLU A 3 -9.86 3.08 -36.62
N SER A 4 -9.73 1.87 -37.12
CA SER A 4 -9.17 0.67 -36.52
C SER A 4 -8.06 0.97 -35.52
N ILE A 5 -8.31 0.60 -34.26
CA ILE A 5 -7.22 0.13 -33.40
C ILE A 5 -6.73 -1.15 -34.06
N ASP A 6 -5.63 -1.03 -34.81
CA ASP A 6 -5.03 -2.14 -35.52
C ASP A 6 -4.81 -3.30 -34.55
N LYS A 7 -5.44 -4.44 -34.89
CA LYS A 7 -5.09 -5.73 -34.36
C LYS A 7 -3.62 -5.97 -34.72
N VAL A 8 -2.72 -5.69 -33.78
CA VAL A 8 -1.41 -6.33 -33.80
C VAL A 8 -1.72 -7.83 -33.68
N GLU A 9 -1.65 -8.53 -34.80
CA GLU A 9 -1.80 -9.97 -34.84
C GLU A 9 -0.62 -10.55 -34.07
N PHE A 10 -0.85 -10.87 -32.80
CA PHE A 10 0.19 -11.36 -31.92
C PHE A 10 0.75 -12.66 -32.49
N GLN A 11 2.07 -12.69 -32.71
CA GLN A 11 2.77 -13.90 -33.12
C GLN A 11 2.53 -14.99 -32.06
N ARG A 12 2.04 -16.14 -32.50
CA ARG A 12 1.82 -17.30 -31.65
C ARG A 12 3.11 -18.08 -31.50
N TYR A 13 3.33 -18.66 -30.33
CA TYR A 13 4.47 -19.52 -30.04
C TYR A 13 4.43 -20.80 -30.87
N ARG A 14 3.26 -21.35 -31.17
CA ARG A 14 3.13 -22.50 -32.08
C ARG A 14 3.52 -22.24 -33.53
N ASP A 15 3.59 -20.96 -33.92
CA ASP A 15 3.95 -20.53 -35.28
C ASP A 15 5.39 -19.98 -35.31
N ASP A 16 6.11 -19.99 -34.18
CA ASP A 16 7.48 -19.50 -34.03
C ASP A 16 8.48 -20.67 -34.10
N PRO A 17 9.37 -20.71 -35.10
CA PRO A 17 10.38 -21.77 -35.24
C PRO A 17 11.32 -21.91 -34.04
N GLU A 18 11.48 -20.87 -33.21
CA GLU A 18 12.27 -20.96 -31.97
C GLU A 18 11.64 -21.92 -30.94
N TRP A 19 10.36 -22.28 -31.10
CA TRP A 19 9.58 -23.09 -30.18
C TRP A 19 9.20 -24.48 -30.73
N ASP A 20 9.71 -24.86 -31.92
CA ASP A 20 9.42 -26.15 -32.58
C ASP A 20 9.86 -27.38 -31.74
N ASP A 21 10.86 -27.23 -30.88
CA ASP A 21 11.36 -28.27 -29.98
C ASP A 21 10.53 -28.42 -28.69
N VAL A 22 9.62 -27.49 -28.42
CA VAL A 22 8.79 -27.49 -27.20
C VAL A 22 7.38 -27.97 -27.54
N HIS A 23 6.95 -29.07 -26.93
CA HIS A 23 5.58 -29.53 -27.04
C HIS A 23 4.66 -28.80 -26.03
N PRO A 24 3.69 -27.98 -26.48
CA PRO A 24 2.81 -27.23 -25.59
C PRO A 24 1.93 -28.18 -24.75
N ILE A 25 1.70 -27.83 -23.48
CA ILE A 25 0.91 -28.67 -22.56
C ILE A 25 -0.48 -28.06 -22.33
N PRO A 26 -1.55 -28.58 -22.97
CA PRO A 26 -2.93 -28.12 -22.78
C PRO A 26 -3.48 -28.49 -21.41
N LEU A 27 -4.45 -27.73 -20.91
CA LEU A 27 -5.18 -28.07 -19.69
C LEU A 27 -5.82 -29.46 -19.84
N THR A 28 -5.77 -30.28 -18.80
CA THR A 28 -6.40 -31.61 -18.79
C THR A 28 -7.92 -31.49 -18.76
N ASP A 29 -8.63 -32.57 -19.11
CA ASP A 29 -10.10 -32.62 -19.02
C ASP A 29 -10.59 -32.34 -17.59
N ASP A 30 -9.86 -32.83 -16.59
CA ASP A 30 -10.15 -32.58 -15.16
C ASP A 30 -9.96 -31.10 -14.79
N GLU A 31 -8.91 -30.44 -15.30
CA GLU A 31 -8.68 -28.99 -15.10
C GLU A 31 -9.76 -28.14 -15.79
N GLN A 32 -10.39 -28.68 -16.83
CA GLN A 32 -11.47 -28.01 -17.56
C GLN A 32 -12.88 -28.39 -17.07
N ALA A 33 -13.00 -29.34 -16.13
CA ALA A 33 -14.27 -29.92 -15.74
C ALA A 33 -15.20 -28.96 -14.98
N ALA A 34 -14.65 -27.97 -14.27
CA ALA A 34 -15.42 -27.01 -13.49
C ALA A 34 -14.82 -25.60 -13.54
N VAL A 35 -15.67 -24.57 -13.52
CA VAL A 35 -15.29 -23.14 -13.57
C VAL A 35 -14.40 -22.83 -14.79
N ARG A 36 -14.72 -23.46 -15.93
CA ARG A 36 -14.01 -23.23 -17.18
C ARG A 36 -14.12 -21.76 -17.59
N ILE A 37 -12.97 -21.12 -17.75
CA ILE A 37 -12.87 -19.75 -18.24
C ILE A 37 -12.70 -19.83 -19.75
N GLU A 38 -13.53 -19.10 -20.48
CA GLU A 38 -13.32 -18.90 -21.91
C GLU A 38 -12.16 -17.91 -22.09
N THR A 39 -11.07 -18.40 -22.69
CA THR A 39 -9.82 -17.67 -22.88
C THR A 39 -9.53 -17.52 -24.36
N SER A 40 -8.79 -16.47 -24.73
CA SER A 40 -8.39 -16.25 -26.12
C SER A 40 -7.39 -17.34 -26.59
N ASP A 41 -7.32 -17.55 -27.89
CA ASP A 41 -6.32 -18.46 -28.50
C ASP A 41 -4.89 -18.04 -28.13
N ALA A 42 -4.58 -16.74 -28.12
CA ALA A 42 -3.28 -16.22 -27.69
C ALA A 42 -2.99 -16.49 -26.20
N PHE A 43 -4.01 -16.43 -25.34
CA PHE A 43 -3.86 -16.80 -23.93
C PHE A 43 -3.53 -18.28 -23.80
N ASN A 44 -4.31 -19.13 -24.46
CA ASN A 44 -4.11 -20.58 -24.40
C ASN A 44 -2.73 -20.97 -24.93
N ASP A 45 -2.35 -20.45 -26.09
CA ASP A 45 -1.04 -20.67 -26.70
C ASP A 45 0.10 -20.36 -25.72
N ALA A 46 0.19 -19.11 -25.23
CA ALA A 46 1.26 -18.70 -24.31
C ALA A 46 1.28 -19.54 -23.02
N PHE A 47 0.14 -19.84 -22.41
CA PHE A 47 0.09 -20.58 -21.16
C PHE A 47 0.37 -22.08 -21.32
N MET A 48 0.11 -22.67 -22.49
CA MET A 48 0.51 -24.07 -22.75
C MET A 48 2.03 -24.19 -22.89
N TYR A 49 2.68 -23.24 -23.55
CA TYR A 49 4.14 -23.16 -23.61
C TYR A 49 4.76 -22.86 -22.25
N LEU A 50 4.14 -21.97 -21.45
CA LEU A 50 4.58 -21.70 -20.08
C LEU A 50 4.59 -22.97 -19.23
N ARG A 51 3.55 -23.80 -19.34
CA ARG A 51 3.48 -25.09 -18.63
C ARG A 51 4.59 -26.04 -19.07
N ALA A 52 4.90 -26.09 -20.37
CA ALA A 52 5.98 -26.92 -20.89
C ALA A 52 7.36 -26.53 -20.35
N VAL A 53 7.71 -25.23 -20.38
CA VAL A 53 9.01 -24.76 -19.90
C VAL A 53 9.15 -24.81 -18.38
N VAL A 54 8.06 -24.58 -17.65
CA VAL A 54 8.05 -24.74 -16.18
C VAL A 54 8.24 -26.21 -15.81
N LEU A 55 7.56 -27.15 -16.47
CA LEU A 55 7.66 -28.58 -16.17
C LEU A 55 9.05 -29.14 -16.48
N SER A 56 9.64 -28.72 -17.60
CA SER A 56 11.02 -29.09 -17.98
C SER A 56 12.10 -28.34 -17.20
N ASN A 57 11.70 -27.35 -16.39
CA ASN A 57 12.60 -26.44 -15.68
C ASN A 57 13.63 -25.77 -16.62
N GLU A 58 13.17 -25.38 -17.81
CA GLU A 58 14.01 -24.70 -18.79
C GLU A 58 14.47 -23.34 -18.23
N MET A 59 15.77 -23.03 -18.32
CA MET A 59 16.35 -21.76 -17.86
C MET A 59 17.01 -21.04 -19.04
N SER A 60 16.20 -20.47 -19.92
CA SER A 60 16.63 -19.90 -21.20
C SER A 60 16.11 -18.46 -21.39
N GLU A 61 16.75 -17.71 -22.30
CA GLU A 61 16.30 -16.37 -22.68
C GLU A 61 14.89 -16.39 -23.31
N ARG A 62 14.57 -17.40 -24.14
CA ARG A 62 13.22 -17.53 -24.72
C ARG A 62 12.16 -17.77 -23.64
N ALA A 63 12.45 -18.58 -22.62
CA ALA A 63 11.53 -18.79 -21.51
C ALA A 63 11.34 -17.51 -20.69
N PHE A 64 12.40 -16.72 -20.50
CA PHE A 64 12.31 -15.40 -19.88
C PHE A 64 11.44 -14.44 -20.67
N ASN A 65 11.61 -14.37 -21.99
CA ASN A 65 10.78 -13.54 -22.87
C ASN A 65 9.31 -13.99 -22.89
N LEU A 66 9.05 -15.31 -22.89
CA LEU A 66 7.70 -15.86 -22.76
C LEU A 66 7.01 -15.34 -21.49
N THR A 67 7.75 -15.20 -20.37
CA THR A 67 7.14 -14.69 -19.14
C THR A 67 6.59 -13.27 -19.27
N LEU A 68 7.19 -12.41 -20.13
CA LEU A 68 6.68 -11.06 -20.39
C LEU A 68 5.25 -11.14 -20.94
N LYS A 69 5.06 -11.95 -21.99
CA LYS A 69 3.74 -12.10 -22.61
C LYS A 69 2.71 -12.70 -21.65
N CYS A 70 3.11 -13.69 -20.86
CA CYS A 70 2.22 -14.28 -19.86
C CYS A 70 1.85 -13.28 -18.76
N ILE A 71 2.74 -12.34 -18.40
CA ILE A 71 2.46 -11.28 -17.42
C ILE A 71 1.43 -10.31 -17.99
N ASP A 72 1.57 -9.89 -19.26
CA ASP A 72 0.58 -9.03 -19.92
C ASP A 72 -0.82 -9.67 -19.94
N LEU A 73 -0.88 -10.99 -20.13
CA LEU A 73 -2.12 -11.75 -20.22
C LEU A 73 -2.76 -12.02 -18.85
N ASN A 74 -1.96 -12.27 -17.81
CA ASN A 74 -2.43 -12.49 -16.45
C ASN A 74 -1.33 -12.20 -15.41
N PRO A 75 -1.22 -10.93 -14.97
CA PRO A 75 -0.21 -10.53 -14.00
C PRO A 75 -0.52 -11.07 -12.59
N ALA A 76 -1.69 -11.69 -12.35
CA ALA A 76 -2.04 -12.27 -11.06
C ALA A 76 -1.53 -13.71 -10.88
N ASN A 77 -0.96 -14.33 -11.91
CA ASN A 77 -0.42 -15.69 -11.83
C ASN A 77 0.88 -15.72 -11.01
N TYR A 78 0.80 -16.15 -9.75
CA TYR A 78 1.97 -16.16 -8.86
C TYR A 78 3.05 -17.20 -9.24
N THR A 79 2.67 -18.30 -9.90
CA THR A 79 3.62 -19.32 -10.39
C THR A 79 4.52 -18.74 -11.47
N LEU A 80 3.94 -17.94 -12.37
CA LEU A 80 4.66 -17.21 -13.41
C LEU A 80 5.72 -16.26 -12.80
N TRP A 81 5.34 -15.47 -11.80
CA TRP A 81 6.29 -14.57 -11.12
C TRP A 81 7.40 -15.32 -10.38
N GLN A 82 7.08 -16.46 -9.76
CA GLN A 82 8.08 -17.30 -9.13
C GLN A 82 9.08 -17.85 -10.16
N TYR A 83 8.59 -18.32 -11.31
CA TYR A 83 9.43 -18.82 -12.38
C TYR A 83 10.29 -17.71 -13.00
N ARG A 84 9.72 -16.51 -13.25
CA ARG A 84 10.48 -15.33 -13.70
C ARG A 84 11.61 -14.98 -12.74
N ARG A 85 11.37 -15.02 -11.43
CA ARG A 85 12.44 -14.81 -10.43
C ARG A 85 13.55 -15.84 -10.48
N SER A 86 13.22 -17.11 -10.74
CA SER A 86 14.22 -18.15 -10.96
C SER A 86 15.05 -17.86 -12.21
N LEU A 87 14.41 -17.46 -13.30
CA LEU A 87 15.07 -17.11 -14.57
C LEU A 87 15.99 -15.89 -14.42
N LEU A 88 15.55 -14.83 -13.73
CA LEU A 88 16.37 -13.65 -13.43
C LEU A 88 17.71 -14.04 -12.79
N LYS A 89 17.68 -14.97 -11.82
CA LYS A 89 18.88 -15.47 -11.15
C LYS A 89 19.70 -16.40 -12.05
N ALA A 90 19.06 -17.36 -12.70
CA ALA A 90 19.75 -18.37 -13.51
C ALA A 90 20.48 -17.75 -14.71
N LEU A 91 19.88 -16.71 -15.31
CA LEU A 91 20.41 -16.01 -16.47
C LEU A 91 21.24 -14.78 -16.10
N ASN A 92 21.39 -14.47 -14.80
CA ASN A 92 22.11 -13.29 -14.31
C ASN A 92 21.66 -11.98 -15.01
N LYS A 93 20.34 -11.76 -15.09
CA LYS A 93 19.75 -10.59 -15.75
C LYS A 93 20.06 -9.30 -14.99
N ASP A 94 20.10 -8.17 -15.69
CA ASP A 94 20.24 -6.86 -15.06
C ASP A 94 18.97 -6.50 -14.27
N LEU A 95 19.12 -6.36 -12.96
CA LEU A 95 18.00 -6.01 -12.09
C LEU A 95 17.52 -4.57 -12.29
N ASN A 96 18.33 -3.67 -12.86
CA ASN A 96 17.88 -2.31 -13.18
C ASN A 96 16.86 -2.31 -14.33
N GLU A 97 17.07 -3.14 -15.36
CA GLU A 97 16.08 -3.35 -16.41
C GLU A 97 14.79 -3.95 -15.82
N GLU A 98 14.93 -4.91 -14.91
CA GLU A 98 13.77 -5.51 -14.23
C GLU A 98 13.02 -4.51 -13.33
N PHE A 99 13.72 -3.56 -12.71
CA PHE A 99 13.10 -2.47 -11.95
C PHE A 99 12.28 -1.53 -12.84
N ASN A 100 12.74 -1.26 -14.06
CA ASN A 100 11.99 -0.47 -15.03
C ASN A 100 10.75 -1.24 -15.50
N PHE A 101 10.93 -2.51 -15.87
CA PHE A 101 9.82 -3.39 -16.25
C PHE A 101 8.74 -3.47 -15.17
N ILE A 102 9.12 -3.76 -13.91
CA ILE A 102 8.11 -3.88 -12.84
C ILE A 102 7.46 -2.53 -12.49
N ALA A 103 8.13 -1.40 -12.73
CA ALA A 103 7.52 -0.09 -12.54
C ALA A 103 6.34 0.10 -13.51
N GLU A 104 6.56 -0.19 -14.80
CA GLU A 104 5.52 -0.11 -15.84
C GLU A 104 4.35 -1.07 -15.54
N VAL A 105 4.65 -2.33 -15.18
CA VAL A 105 3.62 -3.32 -14.85
C VAL A 105 2.81 -2.92 -13.61
N ILE A 106 3.42 -2.27 -12.61
CA ILE A 106 2.71 -1.74 -11.43
C ILE A 106 1.82 -0.55 -11.81
N GLU A 107 2.29 0.35 -12.67
CA GLU A 107 1.51 1.50 -13.13
C GLU A 107 0.23 1.03 -13.84
N GLU A 108 0.31 -0.04 -14.63
CA GLU A 108 -0.87 -0.65 -15.27
C GLU A 108 -1.72 -1.50 -14.32
N ASN A 109 -1.11 -2.14 -13.32
CA ASN A 109 -1.75 -3.11 -12.42
C ASN A 109 -1.55 -2.78 -10.93
N PRO A 110 -1.90 -1.58 -10.44
CA PRO A 110 -1.46 -1.08 -9.13
C PRO A 110 -2.11 -1.78 -7.94
N LYS A 111 -3.13 -2.62 -8.17
CA LYS A 111 -3.88 -3.37 -7.15
C LYS A 111 -3.56 -4.87 -7.15
N ASN A 112 -2.49 -5.27 -7.83
CA ASN A 112 -2.08 -6.66 -7.94
C ASN A 112 -1.03 -7.01 -6.87
N TYR A 113 -1.23 -8.09 -6.11
CA TYR A 113 -0.30 -8.47 -5.04
C TYR A 113 1.08 -8.90 -5.54
N GLN A 114 1.11 -9.62 -6.66
CA GLN A 114 2.31 -10.25 -7.18
C GLN A 114 3.31 -9.21 -7.70
N VAL A 115 2.83 -8.13 -8.34
CA VAL A 115 3.71 -7.09 -8.88
C VAL A 115 4.44 -6.32 -7.78
N TRP A 116 3.73 -5.99 -6.69
CA TRP A 116 4.33 -5.34 -5.52
C TRP A 116 5.27 -6.27 -4.77
N HIS A 117 4.91 -7.55 -4.64
CA HIS A 117 5.79 -8.55 -4.04
C HIS A 117 7.06 -8.76 -4.87
N HIS A 118 6.95 -8.76 -6.19
CA HIS A 118 8.09 -8.87 -7.10
C HIS A 118 9.02 -7.67 -6.95
N ARG A 119 8.49 -6.43 -6.99
CA ARG A 119 9.30 -5.22 -6.75
C ARG A 119 10.00 -5.28 -5.39
N ARG A 120 9.29 -5.64 -4.33
CA ARG A 120 9.89 -5.83 -2.98
C ARG A 120 11.03 -6.85 -3.01
N THR A 121 10.87 -7.96 -3.73
CA THR A 121 11.90 -8.98 -3.85
C THR A 121 13.17 -8.44 -4.53
N LEU A 122 13.03 -7.59 -5.54
CA LEU A 122 14.17 -6.93 -6.21
C LEU A 122 14.90 -5.98 -5.26
N VAL A 123 14.15 -5.19 -4.48
CA VAL A 123 14.72 -4.31 -3.44
C VAL A 123 15.48 -5.14 -2.39
N GLU A 124 14.94 -6.30 -1.99
CA GLU A 124 15.62 -7.20 -1.04
C GLU A 124 16.90 -7.83 -1.64
N TRP A 125 16.90 -8.17 -2.93
CA TRP A 125 18.09 -8.74 -3.59
C TRP A 125 19.21 -7.71 -3.79
N THR A 126 18.84 -6.48 -4.14
CA THR A 126 19.80 -5.39 -4.35
C THR A 126 20.20 -4.69 -3.06
N ASN A 127 19.38 -4.81 -2.01
CA ASN A 127 19.50 -4.05 -0.76
C ASN A 127 19.62 -2.53 -1.01
N ASP A 128 18.88 -2.03 -2.01
CA ASP A 128 18.86 -0.64 -2.44
C ASP A 128 17.43 -0.09 -2.46
N ALA A 129 17.18 0.90 -1.59
CA ALA A 129 15.88 1.58 -1.47
C ALA A 129 15.86 2.97 -2.12
N SER A 130 16.93 3.38 -2.79
CA SER A 130 17.12 4.75 -3.29
C SER A 130 16.00 5.24 -4.24
N ARG A 131 15.32 4.32 -4.90
CA ARG A 131 14.24 4.61 -5.87
C ARG A 131 12.84 4.54 -5.27
N GLU A 132 12.69 3.96 -4.08
CA GLU A 132 11.40 3.47 -3.63
C GLU A 132 10.49 4.55 -3.05
N LEU A 133 11.06 5.55 -2.38
CA LEU A 133 10.28 6.67 -1.85
C LEU A 133 9.74 7.55 -2.99
N ASP A 134 10.51 7.76 -4.05
CA ASP A 134 10.04 8.50 -5.23
C ASP A 134 9.01 7.68 -6.01
N PHE A 135 9.26 6.38 -6.20
CA PHE A 135 8.30 5.48 -6.86
C PHE A 135 6.95 5.44 -6.13
N THR A 136 6.96 5.19 -4.82
CA THR A 136 5.71 5.15 -4.04
C THR A 136 5.03 6.51 -3.95
N ALA A 137 5.77 7.62 -3.99
CA ALA A 137 5.18 8.95 -4.04
C ALA A 137 4.36 9.15 -5.32
N ARG A 138 4.91 8.79 -6.49
CA ARG A 138 4.17 8.84 -7.77
C ARG A 138 2.91 7.97 -7.74
N MET A 139 3.02 6.74 -7.26
CA MET A 139 1.86 5.83 -7.18
C MET A 139 0.77 6.34 -6.21
N ILE A 140 1.16 7.03 -5.13
CA ILE A 140 0.22 7.66 -4.18
C ILE A 140 -0.38 8.95 -4.77
N GLU A 141 0.37 9.71 -5.57
CA GLU A 141 -0.17 10.87 -6.28
C GLU A 141 -1.28 10.46 -7.26
N ASP A 142 -1.07 9.37 -8.00
CA ASP A 142 -2.06 8.82 -8.93
C ASP A 142 -3.28 8.21 -8.22
N GLU A 143 -3.05 7.43 -7.15
CA GLU A 143 -4.12 6.85 -6.32
C GLU A 143 -3.78 6.97 -4.82
N ALA A 144 -4.21 8.07 -4.21
CA ALA A 144 -3.90 8.44 -2.82
C ALA A 144 -4.29 7.41 -1.75
N LYS A 145 -5.14 6.44 -2.09
CA LYS A 145 -5.64 5.39 -1.19
C LYS A 145 -5.18 3.99 -1.59
N ASN A 146 -4.25 3.86 -2.53
CA ASN A 146 -3.72 2.56 -2.94
C ASN A 146 -3.02 1.87 -1.76
N TYR A 147 -3.63 0.80 -1.24
CA TYR A 147 -3.15 0.13 -0.04
C TYR A 147 -1.76 -0.49 -0.23
N HIS A 148 -1.46 -1.02 -1.42
CA HIS A 148 -0.18 -1.64 -1.70
C HIS A 148 0.97 -0.62 -1.72
N SER A 149 0.72 0.57 -2.28
CA SER A 149 1.72 1.65 -2.31
C SER A 149 2.07 2.11 -0.89
N TRP A 150 1.06 2.30 -0.03
CA TRP A 150 1.26 2.64 1.37
C TRP A 150 1.97 1.53 2.16
N GLN A 151 1.56 0.27 1.96
CA GLN A 151 2.18 -0.89 2.60
C GLN A 151 3.66 -1.04 2.18
N HIS A 152 3.95 -0.88 0.89
CA HIS A 152 5.31 -0.95 0.36
C HIS A 152 6.16 0.20 0.89
N ARG A 153 5.63 1.44 0.92
CA ARG A 153 6.33 2.60 1.48
C ARG A 153 6.68 2.39 2.96
N GLN A 154 5.73 1.94 3.78
CA GLN A 154 5.98 1.65 5.19
C GLN A 154 7.05 0.57 5.36
N TRP A 155 6.96 -0.52 4.59
CA TRP A 155 7.96 -1.58 4.60
C TRP A 155 9.37 -1.06 4.25
N VAL A 156 9.50 -0.23 3.21
CA VAL A 156 10.78 0.38 2.82
C VAL A 156 11.34 1.23 3.95
N VAL A 157 10.52 2.11 4.54
CA VAL A 157 10.96 2.98 5.63
C VAL A 157 11.43 2.18 6.84
N GLU A 158 10.69 1.14 7.22
CA GLU A 158 11.05 0.26 8.33
C GLU A 158 12.32 -0.56 8.03
N LYS A 159 12.37 -1.23 6.87
CA LYS A 159 13.46 -2.13 6.48
C LYS A 159 14.81 -1.43 6.38
N PHE A 160 14.81 -0.19 5.88
CA PHE A 160 16.01 0.61 5.65
C PHE A 160 16.21 1.73 6.68
N ASN A 161 15.40 1.75 7.74
CA ASN A 161 15.45 2.75 8.81
C ASN A 161 15.43 4.20 8.30
N LEU A 162 14.51 4.51 7.39
CA LEU A 162 14.38 5.82 6.73
C LEU A 162 13.41 6.77 7.44
N PHE A 163 13.10 6.51 8.71
CA PHE A 163 12.29 7.40 9.54
C PHE A 163 12.97 8.77 9.63
N SER A 164 12.26 9.82 9.20
CA SER A 164 12.87 11.15 9.09
C SER A 164 11.83 12.28 9.11
N GLN A 165 12.30 13.52 9.31
CA GLN A 165 11.47 14.72 9.17
C GLN A 165 10.91 14.87 7.74
N GLN A 166 11.64 14.41 6.72
CA GLN A 166 11.17 14.42 5.34
C GLN A 166 9.89 13.60 5.16
N GLU A 167 9.77 12.44 5.81
CA GLU A 167 8.54 11.64 5.75
C GLU A 167 7.38 12.24 6.55
N LEU A 168 7.68 12.97 7.64
CA LEU A 168 6.67 13.79 8.33
C LEU A 168 6.18 14.93 7.43
N ASP A 169 7.08 15.60 6.72
CA ASP A 169 6.75 16.69 5.81
C ASP A 169 5.95 16.18 4.60
N TYR A 170 6.32 15.01 4.06
CA TYR A 170 5.56 14.31 3.03
C TYR A 170 4.12 14.03 3.48
N SER A 171 3.93 13.45 4.67
CA SER A 171 2.58 13.23 5.21
C SER A 171 1.80 14.53 5.42
N ALA A 172 2.48 15.61 5.80
CA ALA A 172 1.85 16.92 5.99
C ALA A 172 1.39 17.52 4.66
N GLY A 173 2.18 17.38 3.58
CA GLY A 173 1.81 17.79 2.22
C GLY A 173 0.52 17.11 1.77
N LEU A 174 0.45 15.79 1.89
CA LEU A 174 -0.76 15.02 1.53
C LEU A 174 -2.00 15.43 2.35
N LEU A 175 -1.82 15.80 3.62
CA LEU A 175 -2.91 16.30 4.47
C LEU A 175 -3.33 17.73 4.13
N ILE A 176 -2.44 18.54 3.57
CA ILE A 176 -2.78 19.87 3.04
C ILE A 176 -3.63 19.72 1.77
N GLU A 177 -3.30 18.76 0.91
CA GLU A 177 -4.05 18.43 -0.31
C GLU A 177 -5.43 17.82 0.01
N ASP A 178 -5.47 16.78 0.85
CA ASP A 178 -6.70 16.16 1.34
C ASP A 178 -6.64 15.88 2.85
N MET A 179 -7.22 16.79 3.63
CA MET A 179 -7.35 16.64 5.08
C MET A 179 -8.11 15.38 5.52
N ARG A 180 -8.92 14.75 4.64
CA ARG A 180 -9.66 13.50 4.93
C ARG A 180 -8.89 12.25 4.50
N ASN A 181 -7.67 12.38 3.99
CA ASN A 181 -6.85 11.22 3.61
C ASN A 181 -6.42 10.43 4.85
N ASN A 182 -7.18 9.40 5.18
CA ASN A 182 -6.91 8.54 6.33
C ASN A 182 -5.56 7.80 6.21
N SER A 183 -5.12 7.47 4.99
CA SER A 183 -3.82 6.83 4.76
C SER A 183 -2.68 7.77 5.13
N ALA A 184 -2.78 9.07 4.80
CA ALA A 184 -1.80 10.08 5.19
C ALA A 184 -1.76 10.29 6.72
N TRP A 185 -2.92 10.32 7.39
CA TRP A 185 -2.98 10.35 8.86
C TRP A 185 -2.32 9.12 9.51
N ASN A 186 -2.62 7.93 8.99
CA ASN A 186 -2.01 6.68 9.45
C ASN A 186 -0.50 6.68 9.22
N TYR A 187 -0.05 7.14 8.05
CA TYR A 187 1.36 7.22 7.72
C TYR A 187 2.09 8.22 8.63
N ARG A 188 1.50 9.39 8.90
CA ARG A 188 2.04 10.35 9.85
C ARG A 188 2.24 9.73 11.23
N TYR A 189 1.25 8.97 11.72
CA TYR A 189 1.35 8.28 13.01
C TYR A 189 2.48 7.23 13.00
N PHE A 190 2.57 6.43 11.93
CA PHE A 190 3.63 5.44 11.74
C PHE A 190 5.03 6.08 11.81
N ILE A 191 5.25 7.22 11.16
CA ILE A 191 6.55 7.91 11.21
C ILE A 191 6.83 8.48 12.60
N LEU A 192 5.84 9.09 13.26
CA LEU A 192 6.00 9.60 14.63
C LEU A 192 6.38 8.48 15.62
N GLN A 193 5.80 7.29 15.46
CA GLN A 193 6.12 6.11 16.26
C GLN A 193 7.54 5.60 15.99
N GLY A 194 7.93 5.45 14.72
CA GLY A 194 9.28 4.99 14.37
C GLY A 194 10.39 5.96 14.81
N LEU A 195 10.09 7.26 14.88
CA LEU A 195 10.99 8.28 15.43
C LEU A 195 10.97 8.39 16.96
N ASP A 196 10.05 7.68 17.64
CA ASP A 196 9.78 7.86 19.07
C ASP A 196 9.48 9.32 19.45
N ALA A 197 8.95 10.09 18.50
CA ALA A 197 8.90 11.55 18.55
C ALA A 197 7.82 12.07 19.52
N LEU A 198 6.80 11.26 19.81
CA LEU A 198 5.70 11.65 20.71
C LEU A 198 6.13 11.74 22.19
N LYS A 199 7.32 11.22 22.54
CA LYS A 199 7.91 11.41 23.88
C LYS A 199 8.37 12.84 24.14
N ASP A 200 8.68 13.60 23.09
CA ASP A 200 9.00 15.02 23.21
C ASP A 200 7.69 15.83 23.39
N PRO A 201 7.47 16.48 24.55
CA PRO A 201 6.27 17.27 24.80
C PRO A 201 6.07 18.42 23.79
N SER A 202 7.16 18.94 23.21
CA SER A 202 7.09 20.00 22.20
C SER A 202 6.53 19.48 20.87
N VAL A 203 6.97 18.30 20.43
CA VAL A 203 6.47 17.62 19.23
C VAL A 203 5.02 17.22 19.44
N LEU A 204 4.70 16.58 20.56
CA LEU A 204 3.33 16.22 20.91
C LEU A 204 2.39 17.44 20.88
N ASN A 205 2.78 18.53 21.51
CA ASN A 205 1.97 19.74 21.52
C ASN A 205 1.82 20.34 20.11
N ARG A 206 2.84 20.26 19.25
CA ARG A 206 2.75 20.65 17.84
C ARG A 206 1.73 19.81 17.07
N GLU A 207 1.77 18.48 17.21
CA GLU A 207 0.83 17.57 16.55
C GLU A 207 -0.62 17.79 17.02
N ILE A 208 -0.82 18.03 18.33
CA ILE A 208 -2.13 18.38 18.89
C ILE A 208 -2.64 19.69 18.28
N LEU A 209 -1.82 20.75 18.25
CA LEU A 209 -2.23 22.05 17.71
C LEU A 209 -2.54 21.98 16.21
N MET A 210 -1.72 21.25 15.44
CA MET A 210 -1.97 20.98 14.02
C MET A 210 -3.32 20.29 13.85
N THR A 211 -3.55 19.18 14.56
CA THR A 211 -4.78 18.38 14.42
C THR A 211 -6.01 19.18 14.86
N GLN A 212 -5.91 19.94 15.95
CA GLN A 212 -6.96 20.87 16.39
C GLN A 212 -7.30 21.91 15.31
N SER A 213 -6.29 22.45 14.62
CA SER A 213 -6.52 23.42 13.55
C SER A 213 -7.27 22.79 12.37
N MET A 214 -6.97 21.54 12.01
CA MET A 214 -7.65 20.81 10.95
C MET A 214 -9.08 20.41 11.33
N ILE A 215 -9.31 19.99 12.57
CA ILE A 215 -10.65 19.73 13.12
C ILE A 215 -11.51 21.00 13.08
N LYS A 216 -10.95 22.16 13.44
CA LYS A 216 -11.69 23.43 13.37
C LYS A 216 -12.13 23.78 11.93
N LYS A 217 -11.29 23.44 10.94
CA LYS A 217 -11.63 23.61 9.51
C LYS A 217 -12.68 22.61 9.05
N ILE A 218 -12.60 21.34 9.49
CA ILE A 218 -13.52 20.27 9.10
C ILE A 218 -13.95 19.46 10.34
N PRO A 219 -14.96 19.94 11.10
CA PRO A 219 -15.31 19.33 12.38
C PRO A 219 -15.81 17.88 12.29
N ASN A 220 -16.37 17.50 11.15
CA ASN A 220 -16.90 16.15 10.90
C ASN A 220 -15.88 15.20 10.25
N ASN A 221 -14.59 15.56 10.20
CA ASN A 221 -13.53 14.70 9.69
C ASN A 221 -13.09 13.68 10.75
N GLU A 222 -13.58 12.46 10.63
CA GLU A 222 -13.27 11.38 11.57
C GLU A 222 -11.77 11.04 11.63
N SER A 223 -11.04 11.12 10.51
CA SER A 223 -9.60 10.78 10.50
C SER A 223 -8.77 11.69 11.41
N ALA A 224 -9.05 12.99 11.43
CA ALA A 224 -8.37 13.93 12.33
C ALA A 224 -8.73 13.66 13.80
N TRP A 225 -9.99 13.30 14.08
CA TRP A 225 -10.43 12.89 15.41
C TRP A 225 -9.73 11.62 15.88
N ASN A 226 -9.65 10.61 15.02
CA ASN A 226 -9.02 9.34 15.28
C ASN A 226 -7.51 9.51 15.53
N PHE A 227 -6.83 10.34 14.71
CA PHE A 227 -5.41 10.64 14.90
C PHE A 227 -5.15 11.35 16.24
N LEU A 228 -5.92 12.40 16.55
CA LEU A 228 -5.79 13.11 17.84
C LEU A 228 -5.98 12.16 19.02
N SER A 229 -6.96 11.26 18.92
CA SER A 229 -7.23 10.25 19.94
C SER A 229 -6.06 9.29 20.07
N GLY A 230 -5.51 8.82 18.95
CA GLY A 230 -4.36 7.92 18.91
C GLY A 230 -3.12 8.48 19.60
N ILE A 231 -2.68 9.70 19.22
CA ILE A 231 -1.48 10.32 19.80
C ILE A 231 -1.63 10.63 21.29
N LEU A 232 -2.85 10.93 21.76
CA LEU A 232 -3.10 11.20 23.17
C LEU A 232 -3.16 9.91 24.00
N LEU A 233 -3.77 8.86 23.45
CA LEU A 233 -3.80 7.55 24.09
C LEU A 233 -2.39 7.00 24.27
N ASP A 234 -1.55 7.09 23.25
CA ASP A 234 -0.16 6.61 23.31
C ASP A 234 0.60 7.25 24.48
N VAL A 235 0.45 8.56 24.67
CA VAL A 235 1.07 9.29 25.80
C VAL A 235 0.46 8.87 27.15
N CYS A 236 -0.85 8.60 27.23
CA CYS A 236 -1.52 8.12 28.45
C CYS A 236 -1.05 6.73 28.89
N PHE A 237 -0.62 5.88 27.96
CA PHE A 237 -0.07 4.56 28.29
C PHE A 237 1.35 4.68 28.85
N HIS A 238 2.14 5.66 28.37
CA HIS A 238 3.50 5.90 28.84
C HIS A 238 3.56 6.77 30.11
N SER A 239 2.54 7.59 30.36
CA SER A 239 2.43 8.46 31.54
C SER A 239 1.09 8.24 32.25
N ASN A 240 1.14 7.61 33.42
CA ASN A 240 0.04 7.33 34.37
C ASN A 240 -1.38 7.77 33.91
N ARG A 241 -2.21 6.78 33.50
CA ARG A 241 -3.51 6.84 32.79
C ARG A 241 -4.48 8.00 33.08
N TYR A 242 -4.45 8.60 34.28
CA TYR A 242 -5.37 9.68 34.67
C TYR A 242 -4.96 11.07 34.14
N PHE A 243 -3.67 11.29 33.87
CA PHE A 243 -3.16 12.62 33.55
C PHE A 243 -3.53 13.04 32.11
N GLY A 244 -3.43 12.13 31.15
CA GLY A 244 -3.75 12.46 29.76
C GLY A 244 -5.25 12.61 29.49
N PHE A 245 -6.12 11.92 30.24
CA PHE A 245 -7.57 12.17 30.18
C PHE A 245 -7.95 13.55 30.75
N ALA A 246 -7.36 13.96 31.88
CA ALA A 246 -7.56 15.29 32.44
C ALA A 246 -7.04 16.40 31.50
N TYR A 247 -5.93 16.16 30.80
CA TYR A 247 -5.39 17.05 29.77
C TYR A 247 -6.34 17.19 28.57
N LEU A 248 -6.92 16.08 28.10
CA LEU A 248 -7.98 16.04 27.07
C LEU A 248 -9.18 16.92 27.47
N CYS A 249 -9.65 16.79 28.71
CA CYS A 249 -10.80 17.55 29.18
C CYS A 249 -10.48 19.05 29.32
N ALA A 250 -9.27 19.38 29.79
CA ALA A 250 -8.84 20.76 30.02
C ALA A 250 -8.66 21.56 28.70
N LYS A 251 -8.00 20.97 27.69
CA LYS A 251 -7.70 21.66 26.42
C LYS A 251 -8.90 21.83 25.49
N PHE A 252 -9.98 21.06 25.69
CA PHE A 252 -11.10 20.97 24.75
C PHE A 252 -12.46 21.38 25.33
N SER A 253 -12.46 21.96 26.53
CA SER A 253 -13.65 22.42 27.27
C SER A 253 -14.50 23.52 26.59
N GLY A 254 -14.08 24.04 25.43
CA GLY A 254 -14.72 25.16 24.74
C GLY A 254 -15.33 24.87 23.37
N VAL A 255 -15.40 23.62 22.92
CA VAL A 255 -15.90 23.30 21.57
C VAL A 255 -17.00 22.22 21.64
N SER A 256 -18.21 22.58 21.23
CA SER A 256 -19.44 21.77 21.42
C SER A 256 -19.42 20.42 20.69
N ILE A 257 -18.79 20.34 19.52
CA ILE A 257 -18.68 19.09 18.72
C ILE A 257 -17.73 18.09 19.39
N ILE A 258 -16.79 18.58 20.19
CA ILE A 258 -15.72 17.79 20.81
C ILE A 258 -16.23 16.99 22.02
N HIS A 259 -17.32 17.45 22.63
CA HIS A 259 -17.93 16.79 23.78
C HIS A 259 -18.43 15.36 23.47
N PHE A 260 -18.89 15.09 22.25
CA PHE A 260 -19.46 13.79 21.90
C PHE A 260 -18.37 12.73 21.68
N GLU A 261 -17.32 13.06 20.93
CA GLU A 261 -16.23 12.11 20.65
C GLU A 261 -15.31 11.91 21.86
N ILE A 262 -15.00 12.96 22.65
CA ILE A 262 -14.32 12.78 23.94
C ILE A 262 -15.13 11.87 24.87
N ARG A 263 -16.46 11.99 24.85
CA ARG A 263 -17.35 11.15 25.65
C ARG A 263 -17.41 9.71 25.13
N ARG A 264 -17.39 9.48 23.81
CA ARG A 264 -17.28 8.12 23.24
C ARG A 264 -15.95 7.47 23.62
N ILE A 265 -14.85 8.20 23.52
CA ILE A 265 -13.52 7.73 23.93
C ILE A 265 -13.51 7.43 25.43
N PHE A 266 -14.08 8.29 26.27
CA PHE A 266 -14.15 8.05 27.71
C PHE A 266 -14.98 6.80 28.05
N ILE A 267 -16.17 6.65 27.48
CA ILE A 267 -17.08 5.52 27.74
C ILE A 267 -16.47 4.20 27.25
N ALA A 268 -15.82 4.21 26.08
CA ALA A 268 -15.18 3.02 25.53
C ALA A 268 -14.05 2.47 26.43
N TYR A 269 -13.32 3.33 27.15
CA TYR A 269 -12.11 2.95 27.89
C TYR A 269 -12.26 2.90 29.41
N PHE A 270 -13.14 3.72 30.00
CA PHE A 270 -13.40 3.75 31.45
C PHE A 270 -14.76 3.15 31.83
N GLY A 271 -15.51 2.62 30.86
CA GLY A 271 -16.88 2.17 31.05
C GLY A 271 -17.84 3.31 31.37
N ASN A 272 -19.05 2.99 31.85
CA ASN A 272 -20.03 3.97 32.32
C ASN A 272 -19.66 4.58 33.69
N CYS A 273 -18.38 4.78 33.97
CA CYS A 273 -17.97 5.57 35.13
C CYS A 273 -18.34 7.04 34.90
N SER A 274 -18.79 7.72 35.96
CA SER A 274 -19.17 9.12 35.94
C SER A 274 -18.02 9.95 35.35
N LEU A 275 -18.28 10.72 34.28
CA LEU A 275 -17.34 11.75 33.81
C LEU A 275 -16.93 12.61 35.01
N PRO A 276 -15.64 12.91 35.20
CA PRO A 276 -15.21 13.91 36.16
C PRO A 276 -16.00 15.20 35.94
N PHE A 277 -16.32 15.90 37.02
CA PHE A 277 -17.25 17.04 37.17
C PHE A 277 -17.09 18.23 36.17
N PHE A 278 -16.12 18.17 35.25
CA PHE A 278 -15.83 19.17 34.22
C PHE A 278 -16.91 19.30 33.13
N PHE A 279 -17.73 18.27 32.89
CA PHE A 279 -18.71 18.26 31.79
C PHE A 279 -20.13 18.75 32.16
N SER A 280 -20.37 19.14 33.41
CA SER A 280 -21.74 19.41 33.89
C SER A 280 -22.28 20.82 33.59
N LYS A 281 -21.56 21.68 32.85
CA LYS A 281 -21.89 23.12 32.77
C LYS A 281 -22.17 23.69 31.38
N THR A 282 -22.37 22.88 30.35
CA THR A 282 -22.80 23.38 29.03
C THR A 282 -23.91 22.53 28.42
N ALA A 283 -25.05 22.45 29.10
CA ALA A 283 -26.32 22.20 28.42
C ALA A 283 -26.98 23.58 28.18
N PRO A 284 -27.24 23.99 26.92
CA PRO A 284 -28.09 25.15 26.69
C PRO A 284 -29.48 24.85 27.23
N LYS A 285 -30.00 25.74 28.08
CA LYS A 285 -31.41 25.71 28.46
C LYS A 285 -32.26 26.21 27.28
N ARG A 286 -33.20 25.34 26.90
CA ARG A 286 -34.30 25.46 25.93
C ARG A 286 -33.95 25.12 24.49
#